data_AF-A0A445HAE5-F1
#
_entry.id   AF-A0A445HAE5-F1
#
_cell.length_a   1.000
_cell.length_b   1.000
_cell.length_c   1.000
_cell.angle_alpha   90.00
_cell.angle_beta   90.00
_cell.angle_gamma   90.00
#
_symmetry.space_group_name_H-M   'P 1'
#
loop_
_entity.id
_entity.type
_entity.pdbx_description
1 polymer ?
#
loop_
_entity_poly.entity_id
_entity_poly.type
_entity_poly.pdbx_seq_one_letter_code
_entity_poly.pdbx_strand_id
1 'polypeptide(L)'
;MVVEGGQRGNIDDGTAKLDERKRRKNFILERDLLYPDPFEKSLLPEELQICQRYKVFMRFHSKKEHQDLLKNIIEEHRLVKRIQDLQEARIAGCVTAADAYRFIEQKRTKEAEPSACKESGQIGTSAKTLQRPNSLKGEVDSSPQGLQKGTAALFAGAKDSPPAIQVFTRSLEEWDISGFAGAELLSESEKKLCDEIRILPSHYLNMLQTLSLEISKGSVTKKSDAHALFKVEPSKVDRVYDMLVTKGVVQT
;
A
#
# COMPACT_ATOMS: atom_id res chain seq x y z
N MET A 1 35.39 -60.73 44.40
CA MET A 1 34.95 -60.43 43.01
C MET A 1 33.51 -59.93 43.11
N VAL A 2 33.29 -58.63 42.91
CA VAL A 2 32.69 -58.03 41.67
C VAL A 2 31.18 -58.33 41.62
N VAL A 3 30.23 -57.41 41.50
CA VAL A 3 30.19 -55.95 41.31
C VAL A 3 28.76 -55.50 41.66
N GLU A 4 28.63 -54.29 42.23
CA GLU A 4 27.35 -53.57 42.38
C GLU A 4 26.73 -53.27 41.00
N GLY A 5 25.44 -53.55 40.83
CA GLY A 5 24.68 -53.22 39.63
C GLY A 5 23.34 -52.59 39.96
N GLY A 6 23.36 -51.45 40.67
CA GLY A 6 22.18 -50.66 40.96
C GLY A 6 21.56 -50.08 39.67
N GLN A 7 20.34 -50.52 39.36
CA GLN A 7 19.50 -49.96 38.31
C GLN A 7 19.10 -48.51 38.68
N ARG A 8 19.80 -47.52 38.11
CA ARG A 8 19.34 -46.13 38.07
C ARG A 8 18.28 -45.97 36.97
N GLY A 9 17.04 -46.29 37.30
CA GLY A 9 15.88 -45.99 36.46
C GLY A 9 15.27 -44.64 36.83
N ASN A 10 15.16 -43.75 35.85
CA ASN A 10 14.14 -42.69 35.73
C ASN A 10 14.12 -41.54 36.76
N ILE A 11 15.20 -40.76 36.88
CA ILE A 11 15.16 -39.45 37.58
C ILE A 11 15.04 -38.26 36.59
N ASP A 12 15.30 -38.45 35.29
CA ASP A 12 15.43 -37.34 34.32
C ASP A 12 14.11 -36.82 33.71
N ASP A 13 12.97 -37.51 33.84
CA ASP A 13 11.69 -37.04 33.27
C ASP A 13 10.99 -35.97 34.15
N GLY A 14 11.31 -35.91 35.44
CA GLY A 14 10.72 -34.94 36.37
C GLY A 14 11.25 -33.51 36.19
N THR A 15 12.54 -33.37 35.86
CA THR A 15 13.19 -32.07 35.66
C THR A 15 12.75 -31.42 34.36
N ALA A 16 12.70 -32.17 33.26
CA ALA A 16 12.26 -31.67 31.95
C ALA A 16 10.83 -31.11 31.96
N LYS A 17 9.89 -31.79 32.64
CA LYS A 17 8.49 -31.31 32.79
C LYS A 17 8.40 -30.04 33.63
N LEU A 18 9.19 -29.95 34.70
CA LEU A 18 9.25 -28.75 35.55
C LEU A 18 9.88 -27.57 34.80
N ASP A 19 10.91 -27.83 34.01
CA ASP A 19 11.58 -26.83 33.17
C ASP A 19 10.66 -26.28 32.09
N GLU A 20 9.89 -27.14 31.41
CA GLU A 20 8.90 -26.70 30.43
C GLU A 20 7.77 -25.88 31.08
N ARG A 21 7.31 -26.25 32.28
CA ARG A 21 6.32 -25.45 33.04
C ARG A 21 6.90 -24.08 33.40
N LYS A 22 8.15 -24.03 33.85
CA LYS A 22 8.86 -22.79 34.18
C LYS A 22 9.03 -21.92 32.93
N ARG A 23 9.38 -22.51 31.79
CA ARG A 23 9.50 -21.84 30.49
C ARG A 23 8.17 -21.20 30.07
N ARG A 24 7.05 -21.94 30.09
CA ARG A 24 5.72 -21.41 29.73
C ARG A 24 5.29 -20.28 30.67
N LYS A 25 5.52 -20.44 31.97
CA LYS A 25 5.22 -19.39 32.97
C LYS A 25 5.99 -18.11 32.67
N ASN A 26 7.31 -18.24 32.44
CA ASN A 26 8.16 -17.11 32.12
C ASN A 26 7.73 -16.44 30.82
N PHE A 27 7.38 -17.22 29.80
CA PHE A 27 6.88 -16.69 28.53
C PHE A 27 5.58 -15.86 28.70
N ILE A 28 4.60 -16.38 29.44
CA ILE A 28 3.34 -15.66 29.69
C ILE A 28 3.58 -14.34 30.43
N LEU A 29 4.45 -14.35 31.44
CA LEU A 29 4.78 -13.17 32.23
C LEU A 29 5.60 -12.15 31.45
N GLU A 30 6.61 -12.59 30.70
CA GLU A 30 7.47 -11.72 29.89
C GLU A 30 6.68 -11.01 28.78
N ARG A 31 5.60 -11.63 28.28
CA ARG A 31 4.78 -11.11 27.19
C ARG A 31 3.49 -10.43 27.64
N ASP A 32 3.31 -10.21 28.94
CA ASP A 32 2.11 -9.61 29.55
C ASP A 32 0.79 -10.24 29.10
N LEU A 33 0.78 -11.55 28.81
CA LEU A 33 -0.39 -12.25 28.25
C LEU A 33 -1.52 -12.52 29.27
N LEU A 34 -1.39 -12.00 30.48
CA LEU A 34 -2.38 -12.10 31.55
C LEU A 34 -3.53 -11.09 31.41
N TYR A 35 -3.25 -9.94 30.78
CA TYR A 35 -4.20 -8.84 30.68
C TYR A 35 -4.32 -8.33 29.24
N PRO A 36 -5.48 -7.79 28.85
CA PRO A 36 -5.62 -7.16 27.54
C PRO A 36 -4.61 -6.02 27.38
N ASP A 37 -3.86 -6.05 26.29
CA ASP A 37 -2.83 -5.07 25.98
C ASP A 37 -3.46 -3.66 25.86
N PRO A 38 -2.95 -2.65 26.58
CA PRO A 38 -3.38 -1.26 26.40
C PRO A 38 -3.30 -0.78 24.95
N PHE A 39 -2.33 -1.28 24.18
CA PHE A 39 -2.21 -0.99 22.75
C PHE A 39 -3.45 -1.43 21.98
N GLU A 40 -3.92 -2.66 22.21
CA GLU A 40 -5.10 -3.23 21.56
C GLU A 40 -6.38 -2.42 21.85
N LYS A 41 -6.47 -1.74 23.00
CA LYS A 41 -7.65 -0.92 23.34
C LYS A 41 -7.81 0.31 22.46
N SER A 42 -6.74 0.80 21.85
CA SER A 42 -6.76 1.99 21.00
C SER A 42 -7.08 1.70 19.52
N LEU A 43 -7.16 0.43 19.16
CA LEU A 43 -7.25 -0.02 17.78
C LEU A 43 -8.71 -0.21 17.33
N LEU A 44 -8.92 0.01 16.03
CA LEU A 44 -10.21 -0.30 15.39
C LEU A 44 -10.45 -1.82 15.36
N PRO A 45 -11.71 -2.29 15.23
CA PRO A 45 -12.01 -3.72 15.14
C PRO A 45 -11.26 -4.44 14.01
N GLU A 46 -11.07 -3.77 12.87
CA GLU A 46 -10.29 -4.26 11.74
C GLU A 46 -8.80 -4.43 12.10
N GLU A 47 -8.22 -3.43 12.76
CA GLU A 47 -6.82 -3.43 13.21
C GLU A 47 -6.58 -4.50 14.29
N LEU A 48 -7.53 -4.70 15.19
CA LEU A 48 -7.49 -5.78 16.18
C LEU A 48 -7.41 -7.16 15.55
N GLN A 49 -8.19 -7.42 14.49
CA GLN A 49 -8.11 -8.69 13.77
C GLN A 49 -6.74 -8.89 13.11
N ILE A 50 -6.09 -7.82 12.67
CA ILE A 50 -4.72 -7.88 12.19
C ILE A 50 -3.80 -8.31 13.34
N CYS A 51 -3.81 -7.60 14.48
CA CYS A 51 -2.98 -7.97 15.63
C CYS A 51 -3.19 -9.41 16.09
N GLN A 52 -4.44 -9.88 16.15
CA GLN A 52 -4.77 -11.26 16.52
C GLN A 52 -4.12 -12.29 15.60
N ARG A 53 -4.12 -12.07 14.28
CA ARG A 53 -3.44 -12.94 13.31
C ARG A 53 -1.93 -12.99 13.54
N TYR A 54 -1.33 -11.88 13.95
CA TYR A 54 0.11 -11.80 14.19
C TYR A 54 0.57 -12.35 15.55
N LYS A 55 -0.34 -12.59 16.51
CA LYS A 55 0.01 -13.17 17.84
C LYS A 55 0.78 -14.49 17.75
N VAL A 56 0.57 -15.27 16.68
CA VAL A 56 1.29 -16.55 16.47
C VAL A 56 2.81 -16.39 16.33
N PHE A 57 3.27 -15.21 15.92
CA PHE A 57 4.68 -14.88 15.73
C PHE A 57 5.36 -14.37 17.00
N MET A 58 4.60 -14.15 18.07
CA MET A 58 5.14 -13.66 19.34
C MET A 58 6.21 -14.59 19.92
N ARG A 59 6.19 -15.89 19.59
CA ARG A 59 7.18 -16.88 20.05
C ARG A 59 8.59 -16.67 19.50
N PHE A 60 8.74 -15.94 18.39
CA PHE A 60 10.01 -15.78 17.68
C PHE A 60 10.70 -14.45 17.96
N HIS A 61 10.01 -13.55 18.66
CA HIS A 61 10.47 -12.19 18.93
C HIS A 61 10.56 -11.95 20.43
N SER A 62 11.37 -11.00 20.84
CA SER A 62 11.24 -10.38 22.16
C SER A 62 9.91 -9.62 22.25
N LYS A 63 9.49 -9.29 23.48
CA LYS A 63 8.29 -8.47 23.71
C LYS A 63 8.33 -7.16 22.91
N LYS A 64 9.48 -6.48 22.94
CA LYS A 64 9.67 -5.18 22.29
C LYS A 64 9.59 -5.30 20.77
N GLU A 65 10.32 -6.25 20.19
CA GLU A 65 10.31 -6.47 18.74
C GLU A 65 8.92 -6.84 18.23
N HIS A 66 8.18 -7.68 18.97
CA HIS A 66 6.82 -8.02 18.58
C HIS A 66 5.89 -6.81 18.62
N GLN A 67 6.00 -5.96 19.64
CA GLN A 67 5.24 -4.72 19.74
C GLN A 67 5.55 -3.77 18.58
N ASP A 68 6.83 -3.61 18.24
CA ASP A 68 7.23 -2.75 17.13
C ASP A 68 6.78 -3.32 15.78
N LEU A 69 6.80 -4.65 15.60
CA LEU A 69 6.19 -5.32 14.44
C LEU A 69 4.69 -4.99 14.34
N LEU A 70 3.93 -5.11 15.44
CA LEU A 70 2.49 -4.83 15.42
C LEU A 70 2.20 -3.37 15.08
N LYS A 71 2.98 -2.41 15.62
CA LYS A 71 2.86 -0.99 15.25
C LYS A 71 3.09 -0.77 13.76
N ASN A 72 4.20 -1.31 13.23
CA ASN A 72 4.55 -1.16 11.81
C ASN A 72 3.47 -1.73 10.89
N ILE A 73 2.94 -2.92 11.20
CA ILE A 73 1.88 -3.55 10.41
C ILE A 73 0.58 -2.74 10.43
N ILE A 74 0.23 -2.12 11.55
CA ILE A 74 -0.95 -1.26 11.65
C ILE A 74 -0.74 0.06 10.89
N GLU A 75 0.44 0.66 11.01
CA GLU A 75 0.80 1.86 10.25
C GLU A 75 0.76 1.58 8.75
N GLU A 76 1.32 0.45 8.31
CA GLU A 76 1.23 -0.02 6.93
C GLU A 76 -0.23 -0.16 6.48
N HIS A 77 -1.06 -0.84 7.26
CA HIS A 77 -2.48 -1.00 6.97
C HIS A 77 -3.19 0.36 6.81
N ARG A 78 -2.93 1.31 7.72
CA ARG A 78 -3.48 2.68 7.66
C ARG A 78 -3.03 3.43 6.41
N LEU A 79 -1.76 3.31 6.04
CA LEU A 79 -1.20 3.94 4.85
C LEU A 79 -1.81 3.36 3.58
N VAL A 80 -1.89 2.03 3.47
CA VAL A 80 -2.50 1.34 2.33
C VAL A 80 -3.97 1.76 2.18
N LYS A 81 -4.74 1.74 3.27
CA LYS A 81 -6.14 2.20 3.28
C LYS A 81 -6.26 3.66 2.85
N ARG A 82 -5.35 4.53 3.31
CA ARG A 82 -5.33 5.95 2.93
C ARG A 82 -5.00 6.15 1.46
N ILE A 83 -4.05 5.39 0.92
CA ILE A 83 -3.70 5.41 -0.51
C ILE A 83 -4.90 4.98 -1.34
N GLN A 84 -5.57 3.89 -0.95
CA GLN A 84 -6.77 3.41 -1.62
C GLN A 84 -7.88 4.47 -1.62
N ASP A 85 -8.19 5.06 -0.45
CA ASP A 85 -9.17 6.15 -0.32
C ASP A 85 -8.87 7.33 -1.27
N LEU A 86 -7.58 7.70 -1.42
CA LEU A 86 -7.15 8.78 -2.31
C LEU A 86 -7.24 8.40 -3.79
N GLN A 87 -6.93 7.15 -4.14
CA GLN A 87 -7.07 6.65 -5.50
C GLN A 87 -8.54 6.62 -5.91
N GLU A 88 -9.44 6.17 -5.03
CA GLU A 88 -10.88 6.20 -5.25
C GLU A 88 -11.41 7.63 -5.43
N ALA A 89 -10.95 8.57 -4.59
CA ALA A 89 -11.30 9.99 -4.75
C ALA A 89 -10.86 10.55 -6.12
N ARG A 90 -9.68 10.15 -6.59
CA ARG A 90 -9.19 10.55 -7.92
C ARG A 90 -10.05 9.98 -9.04
N ILE A 91 -10.46 8.72 -8.93
CA ILE A 91 -11.37 8.07 -9.90
C ILE A 91 -12.75 8.72 -9.88
N ALA A 92 -13.22 9.17 -8.71
CA ALA A 92 -14.46 9.92 -8.55
C ALA A 92 -14.39 11.37 -9.09
N GLY A 93 -13.25 11.80 -9.62
CA GLY A 93 -13.06 13.10 -10.24
C GLY A 93 -12.65 14.22 -9.27
N CYS A 94 -12.23 13.90 -8.03
CA CYS A 94 -11.65 14.89 -7.13
C CYS A 94 -10.27 15.33 -7.64
N VAL A 95 -10.09 16.63 -7.86
CA VAL A 95 -8.83 17.22 -8.35
C VAL A 95 -8.07 17.91 -7.22
N THR A 96 -8.77 18.45 -6.23
CA THR A 96 -8.20 19.18 -5.10
C THR A 96 -8.15 18.29 -3.85
N ALA A 97 -7.14 18.50 -2.99
CA ALA A 97 -7.04 17.79 -1.71
C ALA A 97 -8.30 17.96 -0.84
N ALA A 98 -8.86 19.18 -0.77
CA ALA A 98 -10.08 19.47 -0.03
C ALA A 98 -11.29 18.64 -0.50
N ASP A 99 -11.43 18.44 -1.82
CA ASP A 99 -12.49 17.62 -2.39
C ASP A 99 -12.31 16.14 -2.06
N ALA A 100 -11.07 15.66 -2.10
CA ALA A 100 -10.75 14.29 -1.70
C ALA A 100 -11.06 14.03 -0.23
N TYR A 101 -10.73 14.96 0.68
CA TYR A 101 -11.08 14.83 2.10
C TYR A 101 -12.60 14.77 2.32
N ARG A 102 -13.36 15.66 1.67
CA ARG A 102 -14.83 15.64 1.73
C ARG A 102 -15.42 14.35 1.19
N PHE A 103 -14.89 13.83 0.06
CA PHE A 103 -15.33 12.56 -0.51
C PHE A 103 -15.10 11.40 0.45
N ILE A 104 -13.90 11.31 1.05
CA ILE A 104 -13.54 10.25 1.99
C ILE A 104 -14.41 10.31 3.25
N GLU A 105 -14.68 11.50 3.77
CA GLU A 105 -15.58 11.69 4.91
C GLU A 105 -17.02 11.29 4.59
N GLN A 106 -17.53 11.68 3.43
CA GLN A 106 -18.85 11.24 2.95
C GLN A 106 -18.92 9.71 2.72
N LYS A 107 -17.83 9.09 2.28
CA LYS A 107 -17.75 7.63 2.13
C LYS A 107 -17.82 6.95 3.49
N ARG A 108 -17.03 7.42 4.46
CA ARG A 108 -17.01 6.88 5.84
C ARG A 108 -18.36 7.01 6.53
N THR A 109 -19.06 8.14 6.36
CA THR A 109 -20.41 8.28 6.94
C THR A 109 -21.39 7.30 6.32
N LYS A 110 -21.37 7.12 5.00
CA LYS A 110 -22.23 6.13 4.30
C LYS A 110 -21.91 4.68 4.68
N GLU A 111 -20.64 4.35 4.93
CA GLU A 111 -20.20 3.01 5.37
C GLU A 111 -20.53 2.74 6.85
N ALA A 112 -20.58 3.78 7.68
CA ALA A 112 -20.94 3.69 9.08
C ALA A 112 -22.46 3.58 9.33
N GLU A 113 -23.28 4.00 8.36
CA GLU A 113 -24.73 3.81 8.39
C GLU A 113 -25.05 2.37 7.97
N PRO A 114 -25.55 1.50 8.86
CA PRO A 114 -26.02 0.18 8.47
C PRO A 114 -27.25 0.37 7.60
N SER A 115 -27.11 0.11 6.29
CA SER A 115 -28.15 0.11 5.25
C SER A 115 -29.60 0.20 5.77
N ALA A 116 -30.04 1.39 6.16
CA ALA A 116 -31.45 1.69 6.36
C ALA A 116 -32.02 1.93 4.96
N CYS A 117 -32.36 0.82 4.30
CA CYS A 117 -33.18 0.86 3.11
C CYS A 117 -34.41 1.70 3.44
N LYS A 118 -34.63 2.74 2.65
CA LYS A 118 -35.76 3.65 2.76
C LYS A 118 -37.06 2.88 2.58
N GLU A 119 -37.76 2.54 3.66
CA GLU A 119 -39.20 2.29 3.59
C GLU A 119 -39.92 3.62 3.84
N SER A 120 -40.08 4.39 2.77
CA SER A 120 -41.09 5.46 2.72
C SER A 120 -42.28 4.86 1.99
N GLY A 121 -43.30 4.47 2.76
CA GLY A 121 -44.52 3.84 2.27
C GLY A 121 -45.56 3.77 3.37
N GLN A 122 -45.95 4.94 3.89
CA GLN A 122 -47.12 5.04 4.76
C GLN A 122 -48.38 4.82 3.90
N ILE A 123 -49.16 3.78 4.17
CA ILE A 123 -50.63 3.75 4.25
C ILE A 123 -51.00 2.38 4.84
N GLY A 124 -51.72 2.39 5.95
CA GLY A 124 -52.05 1.18 6.70
C GLY A 124 -53.10 0.29 6.03
N THR A 125 -53.23 -0.92 6.54
CA THR A 125 -54.51 -1.56 6.90
C THR A 125 -54.23 -2.91 7.55
N SER A 126 -55.13 -3.27 8.46
CA SER A 126 -55.04 -4.41 9.36
C SER A 126 -55.52 -5.71 8.70
N ALA A 127 -54.81 -6.79 9.00
CA ALA A 127 -55.30 -8.17 9.23
C ALA A 127 -55.50 -9.18 8.05
N LYS A 128 -54.76 -10.30 8.21
CA LYS A 128 -55.03 -11.74 7.93
C LYS A 128 -54.84 -12.36 6.52
N THR A 129 -54.12 -13.50 6.54
CA THR A 129 -54.33 -14.77 5.78
C THR A 129 -53.42 -15.11 4.59
N LEU A 130 -52.64 -16.20 4.81
CA LEU A 130 -52.16 -17.32 3.95
C LEU A 130 -52.02 -17.20 2.41
N GLN A 131 -50.93 -17.83 1.95
CA GLN A 131 -50.68 -18.57 0.68
C GLN A 131 -49.73 -17.97 -0.38
N ARG A 132 -48.78 -18.83 -0.80
CA ARG A 132 -47.96 -18.90 -2.04
C ARG A 132 -48.82 -19.57 -3.17
N PRO A 133 -48.54 -19.60 -4.51
CA PRO A 133 -47.37 -19.22 -5.36
C PRO A 133 -47.66 -18.50 -6.73
N ASN A 134 -46.55 -18.15 -7.43
CA ASN A 134 -46.27 -18.12 -8.89
C ASN A 134 -46.96 -17.16 -9.90
N SER A 135 -46.09 -16.68 -10.82
CA SER A 135 -46.26 -16.46 -12.28
C SER A 135 -46.33 -15.02 -12.85
N LEU A 136 -45.29 -14.71 -13.66
CA LEU A 136 -45.29 -14.18 -15.04
C LEU A 136 -45.74 -12.72 -15.39
N LYS A 137 -44.78 -11.98 -16.00
CA LYS A 137 -44.84 -11.24 -17.31
C LYS A 137 -45.19 -9.73 -17.35
N GLY A 138 -44.41 -8.99 -18.18
CA GLY A 138 -44.76 -7.76 -18.93
C GLY A 138 -44.25 -6.45 -18.29
N GLU A 139 -43.18 -5.79 -18.76
CA GLU A 139 -42.96 -4.95 -19.97
C GLU A 139 -43.50 -3.49 -19.89
N VAL A 140 -42.71 -2.56 -20.44
CA VAL A 140 -43.00 -1.18 -20.91
C VAL A 140 -42.63 0.00 -20.00
N ASP A 141 -41.45 0.55 -20.29
CA ASP A 141 -41.15 1.90 -20.83
C ASP A 141 -41.80 3.15 -20.23
N SER A 142 -40.97 4.16 -19.89
CA SER A 142 -41.28 5.61 -19.96
C SER A 142 -40.05 6.49 -19.62
N SER A 143 -39.61 7.26 -20.62
CA SER A 143 -38.83 8.51 -20.54
C SER A 143 -39.68 9.65 -19.92
N PRO A 144 -39.14 10.82 -19.47
CA PRO A 144 -38.73 11.91 -20.38
C PRO A 144 -37.56 12.86 -19.92
N GLN A 145 -36.79 13.30 -20.92
CA GLN A 145 -36.31 14.67 -21.29
C GLN A 145 -36.02 15.83 -20.29
N GLY A 146 -34.91 16.54 -20.62
CA GLY A 146 -34.78 18.03 -20.68
C GLY A 146 -34.10 18.71 -19.46
N LEU A 147 -33.37 19.84 -19.53
CA LEU A 147 -32.94 20.78 -20.57
C LEU A 147 -31.97 21.80 -19.90
N GLN A 148 -30.98 22.29 -20.68
CA GLN A 148 -30.07 23.46 -20.55
C GLN A 148 -30.21 24.49 -19.41
N LYS A 149 -29.06 25.04 -18.96
CA LYS A 149 -28.76 26.50 -19.04
C LYS A 149 -27.27 26.79 -18.81
N GLY A 150 -26.67 27.64 -19.65
CA GLY A 150 -25.32 28.19 -19.47
C GLY A 150 -25.34 29.66 -19.06
N THR A 151 -24.21 30.16 -18.56
CA THR A 151 -23.83 31.60 -18.61
C THR A 151 -22.31 31.75 -18.43
N ALA A 152 -21.71 32.61 -19.26
CA ALA A 152 -20.32 33.03 -19.22
C ALA A 152 -20.11 34.23 -18.25
N ALA A 153 -18.87 34.44 -17.79
CA ALA A 153 -18.01 35.61 -18.14
C ALA A 153 -17.08 36.15 -17.01
N LEU A 154 -15.85 36.53 -17.43
CA LEU A 154 -14.87 37.52 -16.88
C LEU A 154 -14.06 37.10 -15.62
N PHE A 155 -12.73 37.29 -15.50
CA PHE A 155 -11.83 38.38 -15.95
C PHE A 155 -10.37 37.91 -16.20
N ALA A 156 -9.65 38.73 -16.98
CA ALA A 156 -8.21 38.66 -17.24
C ALA A 156 -7.42 39.75 -16.48
N GLY A 157 -6.20 39.42 -16.04
CA GLY A 157 -5.01 40.29 -16.11
C GLY A 157 -4.61 41.20 -14.92
N ALA A 158 -3.36 41.00 -14.43
CA ALA A 158 -2.35 41.97 -13.91
C ALA A 158 -1.64 41.41 -12.66
N LYS A 159 -0.40 40.89 -12.78
CA LYS A 159 0.87 41.57 -12.46
C LYS A 159 0.84 42.41 -11.17
N ASP A 160 1.33 41.84 -10.08
CA ASP A 160 2.39 42.39 -9.22
C ASP A 160 2.78 41.37 -8.14
N SER A 161 3.99 40.81 -8.25
CA SER A 161 4.51 39.80 -7.33
C SER A 161 5.52 40.40 -6.34
N PRO A 162 5.40 40.17 -5.03
CA PRO A 162 6.38 40.62 -4.03
C PRO A 162 7.69 39.80 -4.10
N PRO A 163 8.83 40.33 -3.59
CA PRO A 163 10.17 39.80 -3.82
C PRO A 163 10.48 38.47 -3.09
N ALA A 164 9.52 37.91 -2.35
CA ALA A 164 9.68 36.64 -1.63
C ALA A 164 9.62 35.39 -2.54
N ILE A 165 9.18 35.54 -3.80
CA ILE A 165 9.02 34.42 -4.75
C ILE A 165 10.35 34.02 -5.43
N GLN A 166 11.40 34.85 -5.32
CA GLN A 166 12.70 34.54 -5.90
C GLN A 166 13.50 33.47 -5.13
N VAL A 167 13.12 33.17 -3.88
CA VAL A 167 13.76 32.10 -3.09
C VAL A 167 13.07 30.75 -3.31
N PHE A 168 11.75 30.73 -3.52
CA PHE A 168 11.00 29.49 -3.79
C PHE A 168 11.21 28.92 -5.20
N THR A 169 11.66 29.75 -6.15
CA THR A 169 11.93 29.31 -7.53
C THR A 169 13.30 28.67 -7.71
N ARG A 170 14.22 28.80 -6.73
CA ARG A 170 15.49 28.07 -6.71
C ARG A 170 15.39 26.69 -6.05
N SER A 171 14.38 26.48 -5.21
CA SER A 171 14.16 25.22 -4.49
C SER A 171 13.39 24.16 -5.31
N LEU A 172 12.87 24.51 -6.49
CA LEU A 172 12.08 23.60 -7.33
C LEU A 172 12.92 22.81 -8.35
N GLU A 173 14.22 23.09 -8.47
CA GLU A 173 15.07 22.51 -9.51
C GLU A 173 16.29 21.73 -8.97
N GLU A 174 16.32 21.39 -7.68
CA GLU A 174 17.36 20.51 -7.14
C GLU A 174 16.84 19.07 -7.16
N TRP A 175 16.76 18.50 -8.35
CA TRP A 175 16.66 17.05 -8.50
C TRP A 175 18.04 16.49 -8.15
N ASP A 176 18.26 16.25 -6.86
CA ASP A 176 19.47 15.61 -6.37
C ASP A 176 19.19 14.13 -6.09
N ILE A 177 19.86 13.29 -6.86
CA ILE A 177 19.75 11.84 -6.77
C ILE A 177 20.56 11.26 -5.60
N SER A 178 21.45 12.04 -4.98
CA SER A 178 22.43 11.56 -4.00
C SER A 178 21.81 10.85 -2.78
N GLY A 179 20.58 11.20 -2.39
CA GLY A 179 19.87 10.63 -1.24
C GLY A 179 19.04 9.37 -1.55
N PHE A 180 18.95 8.93 -2.80
CA PHE A 180 18.11 7.80 -3.19
C PHE A 180 18.87 6.47 -3.18
N ALA A 181 18.17 5.40 -2.77
CA ALA A 181 18.74 4.05 -2.69
C ALA A 181 19.28 3.57 -4.06
N GLY A 182 20.52 3.09 -4.08
CA GLY A 182 21.21 2.63 -5.28
C GLY A 182 22.04 3.70 -5.99
N ALA A 183 22.00 4.97 -5.53
CA ALA A 183 22.86 6.03 -6.07
C ALA A 183 24.36 5.70 -5.88
N GLU A 184 24.72 5.01 -4.80
CA GLU A 184 26.08 4.56 -4.50
C GLU A 184 26.65 3.55 -5.51
N LEU A 185 25.78 2.85 -6.26
CA LEU A 185 26.16 1.86 -7.27
C LEU A 185 26.35 2.48 -8.67
N LEU A 186 25.96 3.75 -8.84
CA LEU A 186 26.04 4.45 -10.10
C LEU A 186 27.39 5.16 -10.27
N SER A 187 27.98 5.03 -11.45
CA SER A 187 29.11 5.87 -11.88
C SER A 187 28.69 7.32 -12.07
N GLU A 188 29.65 8.26 -12.05
CA GLU A 188 29.36 9.70 -12.21
C GLU A 188 28.61 10.02 -13.51
N SER A 189 28.88 9.31 -14.60
CA SER A 189 28.17 9.48 -15.87
C SER A 189 26.73 8.98 -15.80
N GLU A 190 26.45 7.95 -15.00
CA GLU A 190 25.09 7.41 -14.80
C GLU A 190 24.26 8.28 -13.87
N LYS A 191 24.89 8.82 -12.82
CA LYS A 191 24.24 9.81 -11.94
C LYS A 191 23.78 11.01 -12.76
N LYS A 192 24.69 11.60 -13.55
CA LYS A 192 24.38 12.70 -14.47
C LYS A 192 23.24 12.37 -15.43
N LEU A 193 23.25 11.16 -16.00
CA LEU A 193 22.19 10.72 -16.89
C LEU A 193 20.85 10.65 -16.15
N CYS A 194 20.82 10.06 -14.96
CA CYS A 194 19.60 9.93 -14.16
C CYS A 194 19.04 11.31 -13.76
N ASP A 195 19.90 12.29 -13.48
CA ASP A 195 19.50 13.68 -13.22
C ASP A 195 18.86 14.31 -14.45
N GLU A 196 19.48 14.10 -15.63
CA GLU A 196 19.03 14.68 -16.90
C GLU A 196 17.69 14.09 -17.38
N ILE A 197 17.54 12.76 -17.32
CA ILE A 197 16.30 12.07 -17.73
C ILE A 197 15.26 12.00 -16.61
N ARG A 198 15.58 12.52 -15.42
CA ARG A 198 14.74 12.52 -14.22
C ARG A 198 14.20 11.12 -13.91
N ILE A 199 15.12 10.16 -13.72
CA ILE A 199 14.83 8.77 -13.31
C ILE A 199 15.53 8.47 -11.97
N LEU A 200 14.87 7.73 -11.07
CA LEU A 200 15.46 7.30 -9.80
C LEU A 200 16.53 6.21 -10.03
N PRO A 201 17.63 6.18 -9.24
CA PRO A 201 18.69 5.18 -9.35
C PRO A 201 18.21 3.75 -9.36
N SER A 202 17.32 3.40 -8.43
CA SER A 202 16.74 2.06 -8.34
C SER A 202 16.01 1.65 -9.62
N HIS A 203 15.31 2.59 -10.25
CA HIS A 203 14.61 2.35 -11.50
C HIS A 203 15.59 2.21 -12.67
N TYR A 204 16.59 3.08 -12.74
CA TYR A 204 17.64 3.00 -13.76
C TYR A 204 18.41 1.68 -13.68
N LEU A 205 18.79 1.21 -12.49
CA LEU A 205 19.47 -0.08 -12.29
C LEU A 205 18.60 -1.26 -12.77
N ASN A 206 17.30 -1.24 -12.47
CA ASN A 206 16.37 -2.26 -12.96
C ASN A 206 16.27 -2.24 -14.50
N MET A 207 16.26 -1.05 -15.12
CA MET A 207 16.29 -0.90 -16.57
C MET A 207 17.58 -1.47 -17.16
N LEU A 208 18.74 -1.14 -16.58
CA LEU A 208 20.03 -1.66 -17.01
C LEU A 208 20.09 -3.19 -16.95
N GLN A 209 19.67 -3.79 -15.84
CA GLN A 209 19.68 -5.24 -15.66
C GLN A 209 18.77 -5.92 -16.68
N THR A 210 17.55 -5.41 -16.86
CA THR A 210 16.57 -5.98 -17.79
C THR A 210 17.05 -5.87 -19.23
N LEU A 211 17.56 -4.70 -19.64
CA LEU A 211 18.12 -4.49 -20.97
C LEU A 211 19.30 -5.41 -21.24
N SER A 212 20.25 -5.51 -20.31
CA SER A 212 21.43 -6.37 -20.47
C SER A 212 21.04 -7.84 -20.65
N LEU A 213 20.04 -8.31 -19.89
CA LEU A 213 19.52 -9.66 -20.01
C LEU A 213 18.84 -9.89 -21.37
N GLU A 214 17.96 -8.99 -21.80
CA GLU A 214 17.20 -9.14 -23.03
C GLU A 214 18.10 -9.01 -24.29
N ILE A 215 19.11 -8.15 -24.24
CA ILE A 215 20.15 -8.08 -25.29
C ILE A 215 20.93 -9.40 -25.35
N SER A 216 21.31 -9.97 -24.20
CA SER A 216 22.03 -11.26 -24.18
C SER A 216 21.22 -12.43 -24.73
N LYS A 217 19.88 -12.37 -24.63
CA LYS A 217 18.95 -13.34 -25.21
C LYS A 217 18.68 -13.12 -26.71
N GLY A 218 19.10 -11.98 -27.26
CA GLY A 218 18.81 -11.58 -28.63
C GLY A 218 17.37 -11.08 -28.87
N SER A 219 16.61 -10.79 -27.82
CA SER A 219 15.23 -10.27 -27.94
C SER A 219 15.21 -8.76 -28.22
N VAL A 220 16.25 -8.04 -27.81
CA VAL A 220 16.41 -6.60 -28.07
C VAL A 220 17.61 -6.40 -28.99
N THR A 221 17.33 -6.07 -30.24
CA THR A 221 18.36 -5.77 -31.25
C THR A 221 18.39 -4.28 -31.62
N LYS A 222 17.28 -3.57 -31.40
CA LYS A 222 17.13 -2.14 -31.67
C LYS A 222 16.51 -1.42 -30.48
N LYS A 223 16.71 -0.10 -30.43
CA LYS A 223 16.10 0.79 -29.41
C LYS A 223 14.58 0.63 -29.30
N SER A 224 13.90 0.48 -30.43
CA SER A 224 12.44 0.29 -30.49
C SER A 224 11.95 -0.95 -29.74
N ASP A 225 12.76 -2.02 -29.72
CA ASP A 225 12.39 -3.29 -29.08
C ASP A 225 12.37 -3.13 -27.55
N ALA A 226 13.21 -2.23 -27.03
CA ALA A 226 13.26 -1.93 -25.60
C ALA A 226 12.05 -1.14 -25.10
N HIS A 227 11.32 -0.42 -25.97
CA HIS A 227 10.18 0.41 -25.55
C HIS A 227 9.04 -0.43 -24.98
N ALA A 228 8.87 -1.66 -25.45
CA ALA A 228 7.83 -2.57 -24.96
C ALA A 228 8.13 -3.16 -23.57
N LEU A 229 9.39 -3.12 -23.13
CA LEU A 229 9.83 -3.73 -21.87
C LEU A 229 9.56 -2.85 -20.64
N PHE A 230 9.42 -1.53 -20.83
CA PHE A 230 9.31 -0.57 -19.73
C PHE A 230 8.08 0.31 -19.88
N LYS A 231 7.39 0.57 -18.77
CA LYS A 231 6.30 1.58 -18.69
C LYS A 231 6.87 2.99 -18.49
N VAL A 232 7.84 3.35 -19.33
CA VAL A 232 8.58 4.62 -19.27
C VAL A 232 8.51 5.28 -20.66
N GLU A 233 8.65 6.60 -20.71
CA GLU A 233 8.70 7.32 -21.97
C GLU A 233 9.83 6.79 -22.90
N PRO A 234 9.55 6.52 -24.19
CA PRO A 234 10.52 5.97 -25.14
C PRO A 234 11.85 6.72 -25.18
N SER A 235 11.79 8.06 -25.13
CA SER A 235 12.96 8.95 -25.11
C SER A 235 13.94 8.64 -23.97
N LYS A 236 13.42 8.22 -22.81
CA LYS A 236 14.26 7.89 -21.64
C LYS A 236 14.88 6.51 -21.81
N VAL A 237 14.11 5.54 -22.31
CA VAL A 237 14.59 4.18 -22.62
C VAL A 237 15.73 4.24 -23.62
N ASP A 238 15.61 5.07 -24.66
CA ASP A 238 16.64 5.27 -25.68
C ASP A 238 17.96 5.74 -25.07
N ARG A 239 17.91 6.69 -24.13
CA ARG A 239 19.14 7.20 -23.48
C ARG A 239 19.80 6.17 -22.56
N VAL A 240 19.01 5.34 -21.86
CA VAL A 240 19.54 4.23 -21.06
C VAL A 240 20.18 3.17 -21.96
N TYR A 241 19.54 2.88 -23.10
CA TYR A 241 20.10 1.97 -24.12
C TYR A 241 21.42 2.51 -24.69
N ASP A 242 21.48 3.81 -25.03
CA ASP A 242 22.70 4.46 -25.52
C ASP A 242 23.86 4.40 -24.52
N MET A 243 23.56 4.58 -23.23
CA MET A 243 24.56 4.44 -22.16
C MET A 243 25.12 3.00 -22.09
N LEU A 244 24.28 1.98 -22.25
CA LEU A 244 24.71 0.58 -22.29
C LEU A 244 25.59 0.27 -23.50
N VAL A 245 25.22 0.79 -24.68
CA VAL A 245 26.02 0.64 -25.92
C VAL A 245 27.36 1.34 -25.75
N THR A 246 27.38 2.56 -25.21
CA THR A 246 28.59 3.35 -24.98
C THR A 246 29.55 2.68 -24.00
N LYS A 247 29.02 1.94 -23.00
CA LYS A 247 29.82 1.17 -22.03
C LYS A 247 30.34 -0.17 -22.57
N GLY A 248 30.08 -0.50 -23.84
CA GLY A 248 30.67 -1.66 -24.51
C GLY A 248 30.00 -3.00 -24.21
N VAL A 249 28.73 -2.99 -23.76
CA VAL A 249 27.95 -4.23 -23.53
C VAL A 249 27.21 -4.68 -24.80
N VAL A 250 27.16 -3.84 -25.84
CA VAL A 250 26.51 -4.15 -27.12
C VAL A 250 27.55 -4.03 -28.24
N GLN A 251 27.96 -5.16 -28.79
CA GLN A 251 28.72 -5.20 -30.03
C GLN A 251 27.72 -5.01 -31.18
N THR A 252 27.90 -3.94 -31.95
CA THR A 252 27.14 -3.67 -33.18
C THR A 252 27.55 -4.63 -34.28
#